data_AF-A0A7M2TGJ4-F1
#
_entry.id   AF-A0A7M2TGJ4-F1
#
_cell.length_a   1.000
_cell.length_b   1.000
_cell.length_c   1.000
_cell.angle_alpha   90.00
_cell.angle_beta   90.00
_cell.angle_gamma   90.00
#
_symmetry.space_group_name_H-M   'P 1'
#
loop_
_entity.id
_entity.type
_entity.pdbx_description
1 polymer ?
#
loop_
_entity_poly.entity_id
_entity_poly.type
_entity_poly.pdbx_seq_one_letter_code
_entity_poly.pdbx_strand_id
1 'polypeptide(L)' 'MGERVRAVVEQPSAAAGLTQAAVTSYLRAEGLPVHELPEQLEVVDALPCKGTLREVLKYRLGERFPATRAR' A
#
# COMPACT_ATOMS: atom_id res chain seq x y z
N MET A 1 19.15 5.22 7.72
CA MET A 1 18.77 5.16 6.30
C MET A 1 18.13 3.80 6.08
N GLY A 2 16.84 3.73 5.76
CA GLY A 2 16.14 2.47 5.56
C GLY A 2 15.03 2.65 4.55
N GLU A 3 14.92 1.71 3.61
CA GLU A 3 13.73 1.57 2.78
C GLU A 3 12.59 1.08 3.69
N ARG A 4 11.40 1.66 3.52
CA ARG A 4 10.22 1.25 4.25
C ARG A 4 9.20 0.61 3.33
N VAL A 5 8.55 -0.45 3.79
CA VAL A 5 7.50 -1.10 3.01
C VAL A 5 6.20 -0.29 3.13
N ARG A 6 5.64 0.12 1.99
CA ARG A 6 4.36 0.85 1.92
C ARG A 6 3.33 0.06 1.15
N ALA A 7 2.21 -0.25 1.80
CA ALA A 7 1.03 -0.80 1.14
C ALA A 7 0.16 0.35 0.60
N VAL A 8 -0.23 0.27 -0.67
CA VAL A 8 -1.22 1.20 -1.27
C VAL A 8 -2.44 0.38 -1.65
N VAL A 9 -3.60 0.73 -1.09
CA VAL A 9 -4.83 -0.06 -1.18
C VAL A 9 -5.96 0.79 -1.74
N GLU A 10 -6.62 0.31 -2.79
CA GLU A 10 -7.89 0.86 -3.26
C GLU A 10 -9.01 0.36 -2.34
N GLN A 11 -9.78 1.27 -1.72
CA GLN A 11 -10.97 0.90 -0.96
C GLN A 11 -12.22 1.60 -1.51
N PRO A 12 -13.34 0.87 -1.67
CA PRO A 12 -14.62 1.51 -1.96
C PRO A 12 -15.01 2.47 -0.84
N SER A 13 -15.60 3.62 -1.18
CA SER A 13 -16.07 4.61 -0.19
C SER A 13 -17.10 4.05 0.82
N ALA A 14 -17.80 2.97 0.46
CA ALA A 14 -18.74 2.27 1.33
C ALA A 14 -18.09 1.25 2.29
N ALA A 15 -16.79 0.97 2.16
CA ALA A 15 -16.08 0.03 3.02
C ALA A 15 -15.67 0.71 4.34
N ALA A 16 -15.58 -0.09 5.41
CA ALA A 16 -14.97 0.38 6.65
C ALA A 16 -13.50 0.75 6.41
N GLY A 17 -13.05 1.85 7.05
CA GLY A 17 -11.68 2.34 6.88
C GLY A 17 -10.64 1.29 7.30
N LEU A 18 -9.74 0.94 6.38
CA LEU A 18 -8.65 0.00 6.66
C LEU A 18 -7.60 0.70 7.52
N THR A 19 -7.14 0.00 8.56
CA THR A 19 -6.09 0.52 9.44
C THR A 19 -4.78 -0.25 9.23
N GLN A 20 -3.66 0.42 9.54
CA GLN A 20 -2.33 -0.19 9.53
C GLN A 20 -2.30 -1.48 10.39
N ALA A 21 -2.86 -1.44 11.59
CA ALA A 21 -2.86 -2.59 12.49
C ALA A 21 -3.64 -3.78 11.91
N ALA A 22 -4.79 -3.52 11.28
CA ALA A 22 -5.60 -4.55 10.66
C ALA A 22 -4.87 -5.22 9.48
N VAL A 23 -4.29 -4.43 8.57
CA VAL A 23 -3.58 -5.00 7.40
C VAL A 23 -2.33 -5.77 7.81
N THR A 24 -1.55 -5.25 8.77
CA THR A 24 -0.36 -5.94 9.27
C THR A 24 -0.74 -7.22 10.02
N SER A 25 -1.81 -7.21 10.82
CA SER A 25 -2.30 -8.41 11.50
C SER A 25 -2.78 -9.48 10.53
N TYR A 26 -3.54 -9.08 9.51
CA TYR A 26 -4.02 -10.00 8.46
C TYR A 26 -2.85 -10.63 7.72
N LEU A 27 -1.92 -9.84 7.18
CA LEU A 27 -0.79 -10.35 6.41
C LEU A 27 0.14 -11.25 7.24
N ARG A 28 0.34 -10.93 8.52
CA ARG A 28 1.08 -11.81 9.44
C ARG A 28 0.36 -13.14 9.65
N ALA A 29 -0.96 -13.13 9.79
CA ALA A 29 -1.75 -14.36 9.93
C ALA A 29 -1.71 -15.22 8.65
N GLU A 30 -1.63 -14.59 7.48
CA GLU A 30 -1.42 -15.26 6.18
C GLU A 30 0.01 -15.77 5.97
N GLY A 31 0.91 -15.59 6.95
CA GLY A 31 2.28 -16.11 6.91
C GLY A 31 3.28 -15.21 6.21
N LEU A 32 2.93 -13.94 5.92
CA LEU A 32 3.88 -13.00 5.33
C LEU A 32 5.03 -12.71 6.32
N PRO A 33 6.29 -12.80 5.89
CA PRO A 33 7.43 -12.57 6.77
C PRO A 33 7.48 -11.13 7.27
N VAL A 34 8.03 -10.92 8.47
CA VAL A 34 8.02 -9.62 9.16
C VAL A 34 8.65 -8.49 8.36
N HIS A 35 9.69 -8.78 7.57
CA HIS A 35 10.39 -7.79 6.75
C HIS A 35 9.61 -7.35 5.50
N GLU A 36 8.51 -8.05 5.17
CA GLU A 36 7.60 -7.69 4.08
C GLU A 36 6.29 -7.06 4.59
N LEU A 37 6.09 -7.04 5.91
CA LEU A 37 4.93 -6.39 6.47
C LEU A 37 5.01 -4.88 6.21
N PRO A 38 3.91 -4.25 5.78
CA PRO A 38 3.91 -2.82 5.54
C PRO A 38 4.16 -2.06 6.85
N GLU A 39 4.97 -1.02 6.75
CA GLU A 39 5.23 -0.02 7.79
C GLU A 39 4.37 1.23 7.58
N GLN A 40 3.84 1.41 6.36
CA GLN A 40 2.95 2.50 5.98
C GLN A 40 1.79 1.98 5.14
N LEU A 41 0.62 2.59 5.29
CA LEU A 41 -0.60 2.28 4.55
C LEU A 41 -1.14 3.56 3.93
N GLU A 42 -1.36 3.53 2.63
CA GLU A 42 -2.04 4.58 1.88
C GLU A 42 -3.33 4.00 1.30
N VAL A 43 -4.48 4.53 1.73
CA VAL A 43 -5.77 4.18 1.16
C VAL A 43 -6.11 5.22 0.09
N VAL A 44 -6.46 4.77 -1.11
CA VAL A 44 -6.80 5.64 -2.25
C VAL A 44 -8.16 5.28 -2.82
N ASP A 45 -8.83 6.26 -3.43
CA ASP A 45 -10.10 6.02 -4.14
C ASP A 45 -9.90 5.16 -5.38
N ALA A 46 -8.76 5.32 -6.07
CA ALA A 46 -8.44 4.56 -7.27
C ALA A 46 -6.92 4.39 -7.45
N LEU A 47 -6.50 3.15 -7.66
CA LEU A 47 -5.15 2.82 -8.10
C LEU A 47 -4.96 3.25 -9.56
N PRO A 48 -3.78 3.78 -9.92
CA PRO A 48 -3.46 4.09 -11.29
C PRO A 48 -3.29 2.77 -12.06
N CYS A 49 -4.22 2.45 -12.94
CA CYS A 49 -4.22 1.21 -13.71
C CYS A 49 -4.24 1.49 -15.23
N LYS A 50 -3.66 0.59 -16.03
CA LYS A 50 -3.73 0.64 -17.51
C LYS A 50 -4.59 -0.48 -18.08
N GLY A 51 -5.21 -0.17 -19.23
CA GLY A 51 -5.92 -1.13 -20.08
C GLY A 51 -7.14 -1.78 -19.41
N THR A 52 -7.70 -2.78 -20.09
CA THR A 52 -8.87 -3.53 -19.63
C THR A 52 -8.55 -4.50 -18.49
N LEU A 53 -7.29 -4.90 -18.35
CA LEU A 53 -6.81 -5.81 -17.30
C LEU A 53 -6.53 -5.12 -15.95
N ARG A 54 -6.73 -3.80 -15.88
CA ARG A 54 -6.43 -2.96 -14.70
C ARG A 54 -5.02 -3.17 -14.12
N GLU A 55 -4.01 -3.30 -14.98
CA GLU A 55 -2.62 -3.49 -14.53
C GLU A 55 -2.13 -2.24 -13.79
N VAL A 56 -1.66 -2.39 -12.54
CA VAL A 56 -1.24 -1.27 -11.70
C VAL A 56 0.07 -0.64 -12.19
N LEU A 57 0.04 0.67 -12.36
CA LEU A 57 1.16 1.49 -12.81
C LEU A 57 2.03 1.94 -11.62
N LYS A 58 2.97 1.08 -11.20
CA LYS A 58 3.85 1.36 -10.05
C LYS A 58 4.62 2.67 -10.15
N TYR A 59 5.04 3.09 -11.35
CA TYR A 59 5.77 4.35 -11.51
C TYR A 59 4.92 5.58 -11.10
N ARG A 60 3.61 5.57 -11.40
CA ARG A 60 2.68 6.62 -10.96
C ARG A 60 2.52 6.66 -9.44
N LEU A 61 2.58 5.49 -8.79
CA LEU A 61 2.57 5.42 -7.33
C LEU A 61 3.84 6.05 -6.74
N GLY A 62 5.01 5.82 -7.34
CA GLY A 62 6.27 6.45 -6.91
C GLY A 62 6.28 7.97 -7.04
N GLU A 63 5.61 8.52 -8.06
CA GLU A 63 5.41 9.97 -8.21
C GLU A 63 4.49 10.55 -7.12
N ARG A 64 3.40 9.84 -6.77
CA ARG A 64 2.43 10.28 -5.74
C ARG A 64 2.95 10.10 -4.31
N PHE A 65 3.72 9.05 -4.08
CA PHE A 65 4.22 8.64 -2.78
C PHE A 65 5.74 8.50 -2.81
N PRO A 66 6.48 9.61 -2.94
CA PRO A 66 7.93 9.56 -2.98
C PRO A 66 8.49 9.06 -1.65
N ALA A 67 9.61 8.33 -1.71
CA ALA A 67 10.33 7.93 -0.52
C ALA A 67 10.70 9.18 0.29
N THR A 68 10.21 9.27 1.53
CA THR A 68 10.61 10.34 2.44
C THR A 68 12.06 10.10 2.85
N ARG A 69 12.99 10.89 2.32
CA ARG A 69 14.35 10.98 2.87
C ARG A 69 14.26 11.79 4.16
N ALA A 70 14.47 11.14 5.31
CA ALA A 70 14.80 11.87 6.51
C ALA A 70 16.08 12.69 6.23
N ARG A 71 16.04 14.00 6.51
CA ARG A 71 17.17 14.92 6.40
C ARG A 71 18.18 14.64 7.52
#